data_AF-A0A397ER49-F1
#
_entry.id   AF-A0A397ER49-F1
#
_cell.length_a   1.000
_cell.length_b   1.000
_cell.length_c   1.000
_cell.angle_alpha   90.00
_cell.angle_beta   90.00
_cell.angle_gamma   90.00
#
_symmetry.space_group_name_H-M   'P 1'
#
loop_
_entity.id
_entity.type
_entity.pdbx_description
1 polymer ?
#
loop_
_entity_poly.entity_id
_entity_poly.type
_entity_poly.pdbx_seq_one_letter_code
_entity_poly.pdbx_strand_id
1 'polypeptide(L)'
;MYVLRLGEVLMDHEHCCHEKELLQREIDHITADIHSLQADAAQFTAQMEACRDAWQHAVDEDKACEKAFLKEIEDAAGGTPLEHDVMKALVELYRKRRPQGDEDDSSRPGKGGGRKEGGGSMRALSISSNVGDGGNLDPFGHVDRRKAPSTKGGFEVKRLLPLDPDVDRPESIATDSAVWSVLNECRVKKMTLEHVVKLKNDLYVESKGVADATHAKVAALEDKADRYARALHELVDTMDLNSENHPVLVQIKQGQDEASGGDDLVTLFEETESALLISRRSVEALNATILVHGTDQVSILSKIQNFRKNINLMEWEHAYLDMQKRNMEDHYTDLQLLRVTKNLQELITTGDASEKQKVEQGLLEAKLAYMGKNHHVHQLKQAKTTQALRSQLGDRLKENDQFKRQLQDLQTHIHIREDIIASRRASSVAATTGKGKKQPIKDNKLKAITVRRKLVDLAKAQSEEIEFMRQELDKIRRRTFPSFVQPMQAPNDDDDDDNFGQ
;
A
#
# COMPACT_ATOMS: atom_id res chain seq x y z
N MET A 1 45.99 -22.83 -4.53
CA MET A 1 44.69 -22.36 -4.02
C MET A 1 44.29 -23.09 -2.74
N TYR A 2 44.03 -24.41 -2.74
CA TYR A 2 43.62 -25.14 -1.53
C TYR A 2 44.61 -25.05 -0.35
N VAL A 3 45.91 -25.22 -0.61
CA VAL A 3 46.96 -25.09 0.43
C VAL A 3 47.03 -23.69 1.04
N LEU A 4 46.78 -22.65 0.24
CA LEU A 4 46.75 -21.26 0.73
C LEU A 4 45.50 -21.00 1.58
N ARG A 5 44.34 -21.54 1.18
CA ARG A 5 43.09 -21.42 1.94
C ARG A 5 43.12 -22.21 3.24
N LEU A 6 43.75 -23.39 3.24
CA LEU A 6 43.98 -24.16 4.46
C LEU A 6 44.93 -23.40 5.41
N GLY A 7 45.96 -22.75 4.87
CA GLY A 7 46.84 -21.88 5.65
C GLY A 7 46.10 -20.70 6.29
N GLU A 8 45.20 -20.05 5.54
CA GLU A 8 44.33 -18.98 6.05
C GLU A 8 43.45 -19.44 7.21
N VAL A 9 42.73 -20.57 7.04
CA VAL A 9 41.87 -21.14 8.09
C VAL A 9 42.66 -21.54 9.34
N LEU A 10 43.88 -22.09 9.18
CA LEU A 10 44.74 -22.42 10.32
C LEU A 10 45.22 -21.18 11.06
N MET A 11 45.62 -20.12 10.33
CA MET A 11 46.00 -18.85 10.95
C MET A 11 44.82 -18.20 11.69
N ASP A 12 43.61 -18.23 11.10
CA ASP A 12 42.41 -17.71 11.74
C ASP A 12 42.08 -18.51 13.01
N HIS A 13 42.20 -19.84 12.96
CA HIS A 13 42.00 -20.69 14.14
C HIS A 13 43.02 -20.39 15.26
N GLU A 14 44.31 -20.27 14.92
CA GLU A 14 45.36 -19.88 15.87
C GLU A 14 45.09 -18.50 16.47
N HIS A 15 44.63 -17.54 15.66
CA HIS A 15 44.25 -16.21 16.10
C HIS A 15 43.08 -16.25 17.10
N CYS A 16 42.00 -16.96 16.77
CA CYS A 16 40.85 -17.13 17.66
C CYS A 16 41.25 -17.83 18.97
N CYS A 17 42.12 -18.84 18.93
CA CYS A 17 42.62 -19.50 20.14
C CYS A 17 43.40 -18.52 21.03
N HIS A 18 44.28 -17.72 20.44
CA HIS A 18 45.05 -16.72 21.17
C HIS A 18 44.14 -15.65 21.80
N GLU A 19 43.18 -15.14 21.04
CA GLU A 19 42.22 -14.13 21.50
C GLU A 19 41.34 -14.67 22.64
N LYS A 20 40.89 -15.92 22.54
CA LYS A 20 40.14 -16.61 23.61
C LYS A 20 40.94 -16.64 24.92
N GLU A 21 42.21 -17.04 24.86
CA GLU A 21 43.06 -17.07 26.05
C GLU A 21 43.29 -15.67 26.63
N LEU A 22 43.44 -14.64 25.79
CA LEU A 22 43.60 -13.25 26.24
C LEU A 22 42.33 -12.75 26.95
N LEU A 23 41.16 -12.95 26.35
CA LEU A 23 39.87 -12.58 26.96
C LEU A 23 39.66 -13.30 28.28
N GLN A 24 40.01 -14.58 28.36
CA GLN A 24 39.86 -15.36 29.58
C GLN A 24 40.79 -14.84 30.70
N ARG A 25 42.06 -14.54 30.39
CA ARG A 25 42.99 -13.92 31.37
C ARG A 25 42.51 -12.55 31.84
N GLU A 26 41.98 -11.73 30.95
CA GLU A 26 41.47 -10.39 31.29
C GLU A 26 40.21 -10.49 32.19
N ILE A 27 39.31 -11.45 31.91
CA ILE A 27 38.16 -11.74 32.78
C ILE A 27 38.62 -12.18 34.16
N ASP A 28 39.57 -13.12 34.25
CA ASP A 28 40.10 -13.60 35.52
C ASP A 28 40.74 -12.45 36.33
N HIS A 29 41.50 -11.57 35.67
CA HIS A 29 42.12 -10.41 36.31
C HIS A 29 41.07 -9.43 36.85
N ILE A 30 40.08 -9.06 36.03
CA ILE A 30 39.00 -8.14 36.44
C ILE A 30 38.16 -8.76 37.56
N THR A 31 37.93 -10.07 37.53
CA THR A 31 37.15 -10.75 38.56
C THR A 31 37.87 -10.73 39.91
N ALA A 32 39.21 -10.90 39.91
CA ALA A 32 40.02 -10.74 41.11
C ALA A 32 39.97 -9.29 41.64
N ASP A 33 40.05 -8.30 40.76
CA ASP A 33 39.96 -6.88 41.12
C ASP A 33 38.59 -6.54 41.70
N ILE A 34 37.50 -7.01 41.09
CA ILE A 34 36.13 -6.87 41.61
C ILE A 34 36.02 -7.46 43.01
N HIS A 35 36.52 -8.67 43.24
CA HIS A 35 36.46 -9.31 44.55
C HIS A 35 37.21 -8.49 45.62
N SER A 36 38.38 -7.94 45.27
CA SER A 36 39.13 -7.06 46.18
C SER A 36 38.38 -5.76 46.50
N LEU A 37 37.81 -5.11 45.49
CA LEU A 37 37.07 -3.85 45.63
C LEU A 37 35.72 -4.03 46.32
N GLN A 38 35.08 -5.19 46.17
CA GLN A 38 33.87 -5.53 46.91
C GLN A 38 34.14 -5.68 48.41
N ALA A 39 35.29 -6.26 48.79
CA ALA A 39 35.71 -6.32 50.18
C ALA A 39 35.95 -4.91 50.76
N ASP A 40 36.60 -4.03 50.01
CA ASP A 40 36.80 -2.62 50.40
C ASP A 40 35.47 -1.86 50.46
N ALA A 41 34.58 -2.05 49.49
CA ALA A 41 33.25 -1.43 49.46
C ALA A 41 32.40 -1.83 50.68
N ALA A 42 32.50 -3.10 51.11
CA ALA A 42 31.84 -3.56 52.34
C ALA A 42 32.39 -2.84 53.59
N GLN A 43 33.71 -2.65 53.67
CA GLN A 43 34.33 -1.90 54.77
C GLN A 43 33.92 -0.43 54.76
N PHE A 44 33.94 0.24 53.60
CA PHE A 44 33.52 1.64 53.50
C PHE A 44 32.02 1.82 53.79
N THR A 45 31.19 0.85 53.41
CA THR A 45 29.75 0.85 53.73
C THR A 45 29.54 0.73 55.24
N ALA A 46 30.25 -0.18 55.91
CA ALA A 46 30.20 -0.32 57.37
C ALA A 46 30.68 0.96 58.09
N GLN A 47 31.72 1.62 57.59
CA GLN A 47 32.18 2.91 58.12
C GLN A 47 31.15 4.02 57.91
N MET A 48 30.50 4.06 56.75
CA MET A 48 29.44 5.03 56.44
C MET A 48 28.22 4.85 57.35
N GLU A 49 27.82 3.60 57.60
CA GLU A 49 26.75 3.27 58.55
C GLU A 49 27.11 3.68 59.97
N ALA A 50 28.33 3.39 60.43
CA ALA A 50 28.80 3.83 61.75
C ALA A 50 28.80 5.38 61.87
N CYS A 51 29.21 6.10 60.83
CA CYS A 51 29.13 7.57 60.79
C CYS A 51 27.69 8.08 60.79
N ARG A 52 26.78 7.39 60.09
CA ARG A 52 25.34 7.70 60.07
C ARG A 52 24.72 7.55 61.45
N ASP A 53 24.99 6.44 62.13
CA ASP A 53 24.46 6.15 63.46
C ASP A 53 24.99 7.16 64.48
N ALA A 54 26.29 7.50 64.42
CA ALA A 54 26.89 8.52 65.27
C ALA A 54 26.30 9.92 65.03
N TRP A 55 25.97 10.25 63.78
CA TRP A 55 25.27 11.50 63.45
C TRP A 55 23.83 11.50 63.97
N GLN A 56 23.09 10.40 63.79
CA GLN A 56 21.72 10.26 64.31
C GLN A 56 21.67 10.37 65.84
N HIS A 57 22.60 9.72 66.53
CA HIS A 57 22.73 9.83 67.98
C HIS A 57 22.96 11.29 68.41
N ALA A 58 23.89 12.00 67.77
CA ALA A 58 24.15 13.40 68.06
C ALA A 58 22.91 14.28 67.80
N VAL A 59 22.14 14.01 66.73
CA VAL A 59 20.89 14.70 66.43
C VAL A 59 19.82 14.45 67.50
N ASP A 60 19.75 13.23 68.02
CA ASP A 60 18.77 12.88 69.06
C ASP A 60 19.17 13.43 70.42
N GLU A 61 20.46 13.48 70.76
CA GLU A 61 20.99 14.22 71.92
C GLU A 61 20.67 15.72 71.84
N ASP A 62 20.85 16.31 70.65
CA ASP A 62 20.56 17.72 70.38
C ASP A 62 19.06 18.05 70.54
N LYS A 63 18.18 17.16 70.08
CA LYS A 63 16.72 17.24 70.32
C LYS A 63 16.36 17.00 71.79
N ALA A 64 17.03 16.07 72.46
CA ALA A 64 16.80 15.79 73.88
C ALA A 64 17.19 17.02 74.73
N CYS A 65 18.28 17.70 74.38
CA CYS A 65 18.69 18.96 74.99
C CYS A 65 17.61 20.05 74.85
N GLU A 66 16.96 20.17 73.68
CA GLU A 66 15.84 21.11 73.48
C GLU A 66 14.62 20.78 74.33
N LYS A 67 14.29 19.50 74.50
CA LYS A 67 13.16 19.06 75.34
C LYS A 67 13.45 19.25 76.82
N ALA A 68 14.70 19.03 77.24
CA ALA A 68 15.13 19.20 78.63
C ALA A 68 15.18 20.67 79.06
N PHE A 69 15.41 21.60 78.13
CA PHE A 69 15.56 23.04 78.40
C PHE A 69 14.45 23.63 79.28
N LEU A 70 13.17 23.40 78.95
CA LEU A 70 12.05 23.96 79.71
C LEU A 70 12.05 23.45 81.16
N LYS A 71 12.34 22.17 81.35
CA LYS A 71 12.41 21.54 82.67
C LYS A 71 13.62 22.03 83.48
N GLU A 72 14.79 22.16 82.84
CA GLU A 72 16.01 22.68 83.48
C GLU A 72 15.84 24.15 83.95
N ILE A 73 15.07 24.95 83.21
CA ILE A 73 14.73 26.35 83.59
C ILE A 73 13.69 26.40 84.73
N GLU A 74 12.67 25.55 84.71
CA GLU A 74 11.67 25.46 85.79
C GLU A 74 12.28 24.97 87.11
N ASP A 75 13.17 23.98 87.05
CA ASP A 75 13.89 23.45 88.21
C ASP A 75 14.84 24.54 88.80
N ALA A 76 15.50 25.32 87.95
CA ALA A 76 16.36 26.44 88.38
C ALA A 76 15.60 27.61 89.01
N ALA A 77 14.31 27.75 88.70
CA ALA A 77 13.42 28.72 89.33
C ALA A 77 12.80 28.22 90.66
N GLY A 78 13.25 27.07 91.17
CA GLY A 78 12.78 26.50 92.43
C GLY A 78 11.45 25.75 92.32
N GLY A 79 11.05 25.33 91.11
CA GLY A 79 9.82 24.56 90.86
C GLY A 79 8.53 25.39 90.84
N THR A 80 8.62 26.73 90.90
CA THR A 80 7.48 27.63 90.72
C THR A 80 7.26 27.93 89.24
N PRO A 81 6.03 27.81 88.70
CA PRO A 81 5.76 28.19 87.31
C PRO A 81 6.09 29.67 87.07
N LEU A 82 7.03 29.95 86.15
CA LEU A 82 7.33 31.32 85.74
C LEU A 82 6.15 31.89 84.93
N GLU A 83 5.99 33.22 84.94
CA GLU A 83 5.03 33.90 84.06
C GLU A 83 5.29 33.57 82.59
N HIS A 84 4.21 33.38 81.82
CA HIS A 84 4.26 32.94 80.42
C HIS A 84 5.12 33.86 79.52
N ASP A 85 5.08 35.17 79.75
CA ASP A 85 5.83 36.14 78.95
C ASP A 85 7.33 36.11 79.25
N VAL A 86 7.73 35.78 80.49
CA VAL A 86 9.12 35.59 80.89
C VAL A 86 9.68 34.30 80.30
N MET A 87 8.92 33.20 80.33
CA MET A 87 9.31 31.94 79.70
C MET A 87 9.48 32.09 78.19
N LYS A 88 8.58 32.83 77.52
CA LYS A 88 8.69 33.12 76.09
C LYS A 88 9.96 33.91 75.75
N ALA A 89 10.29 34.94 76.54
CA ALA A 89 11.53 35.71 76.37
C ALA A 89 12.79 34.85 76.57
N LEU A 90 12.79 33.94 77.54
CA LEU A 90 13.91 33.01 77.79
C LEU A 90 14.11 32.01 76.63
N VAL A 91 13.02 31.49 76.06
CA VAL A 91 13.08 30.62 74.86
C VAL A 91 13.61 31.40 73.64
N GLU A 92 13.22 32.66 73.47
CA GLU A 92 13.74 33.53 72.41
C GLU A 92 15.25 33.78 72.57
N LEU A 93 15.72 34.03 73.79
CA LEU A 93 17.15 34.19 74.10
C LEU A 93 17.95 32.89 73.94
N TYR A 94 17.38 31.74 74.29
CA TYR A 94 17.98 30.43 74.04
C TYR A 94 18.15 30.15 72.54
N ARG A 95 17.17 30.55 71.71
CA ARG A 95 17.20 30.39 70.25
C ARG A 95 18.01 31.44 69.52
N LYS A 96 18.19 32.63 70.09
CA LYS A 96 18.98 33.72 69.49
C LYS A 96 20.37 33.18 69.11
N ARG A 97 20.86 33.39 67.90
CA ARG A 97 22.27 33.12 67.55
C ARG A 97 22.90 34.48 67.28
N ARG A 98 24.13 34.74 67.75
CA ARG A 98 24.80 36.00 67.41
C ARG A 98 24.93 36.05 65.87
N PRO A 99 24.47 37.12 65.21
CA PRO A 99 24.60 37.24 63.77
C PRO A 99 26.08 37.19 63.38
N GLN A 100 26.34 36.55 62.25
CA GLN A 100 27.64 36.51 61.61
C GLN A 100 28.05 37.95 61.29
N GLY A 101 28.97 38.52 62.07
CA GLY A 101 29.58 39.80 61.70
C GLY A 101 30.35 39.59 60.40
N ASP A 102 29.91 40.26 59.34
CA ASP A 102 30.73 40.50 58.15
C ASP A 102 31.99 41.23 58.61
N GLU A 103 33.13 40.53 58.55
CA GLU A 103 34.43 41.21 58.60
C GLU A 103 34.71 41.74 57.18
N ASP A 104 34.92 43.05 57.10
CA ASP A 104 35.38 43.84 55.95
C ASP A 104 36.43 43.10 55.09
N ASP A 105 36.03 42.65 53.89
CA ASP A 105 36.97 42.32 52.83
C ASP A 105 37.28 43.57 52.01
N SER A 106 38.20 44.38 52.55
CA SER A 106 38.86 45.45 51.82
C SER A 106 39.95 44.88 50.91
N SER A 107 39.55 44.17 49.84
CA SER A 107 40.44 43.78 48.75
C SER A 107 39.67 43.57 47.44
N ARG A 108 39.15 44.68 46.88
CA ARG A 108 38.82 44.75 45.44
C ARG A 108 40.11 44.89 44.64
N PRO A 109 40.20 44.17 43.50
CA PRO A 109 40.51 44.88 42.27
C PRO A 109 39.49 44.61 41.18
N GLY A 110 39.34 45.60 40.29
CA GLY A 110 39.06 45.32 38.88
C GLY A 110 37.59 45.20 38.48
N LYS A 111 37.02 46.34 38.12
CA LYS A 111 35.74 46.50 37.43
C LYS A 111 35.87 46.14 35.94
N GLY A 112 35.00 45.28 35.44
CA GLY A 112 34.65 45.09 34.03
C GLY A 112 33.63 43.94 33.98
N GLY A 113 32.38 44.06 33.57
CA GLY A 113 31.79 44.88 32.52
C GLY A 113 31.08 43.88 31.59
N GLY A 114 29.78 43.66 31.73
CA GLY A 114 29.09 42.62 30.94
C GLY A 114 27.62 42.40 31.26
N ARG A 115 26.79 43.03 30.44
CA ARG A 115 25.35 42.88 30.18
C ARG A 115 24.71 41.47 30.31
N LYS A 116 23.45 41.53 30.80
CA LYS A 116 22.18 40.92 30.33
C LYS A 116 21.84 39.43 30.57
N GLU A 117 20.57 39.31 30.97
CA GLU A 117 19.54 38.32 30.61
C GLU A 117 19.51 36.95 31.30
N GLY A 118 18.27 36.53 31.56
CA GLY A 118 17.92 35.27 32.19
C GLY A 118 17.68 34.16 31.18
N GLY A 119 17.27 33.02 31.71
CA GLY A 119 16.97 31.82 30.92
C GLY A 119 17.51 30.59 31.64
N GLY A 120 16.62 29.66 31.96
CA GLY A 120 16.99 28.41 32.62
C GLY A 120 17.60 27.36 31.69
N SER A 121 17.71 26.17 32.27
CA SER A 121 17.87 24.84 31.64
C SER A 121 19.27 24.21 31.67
N MET A 122 19.31 23.08 32.39
CA MET A 122 19.97 21.79 32.16
C MET A 122 21.35 21.65 31.48
N ARG A 123 22.09 20.69 32.08
CA ARG A 123 23.12 19.78 31.55
C ARG A 123 24.53 20.36 31.29
N ALA A 124 25.52 19.80 31.97
CA ALA A 124 26.33 18.70 31.43
C ALA A 124 27.48 18.35 32.40
N LEU A 125 27.56 17.07 32.78
CA LEU A 125 28.75 16.48 33.38
C LEU A 125 29.68 16.09 32.21
N SER A 126 30.78 16.79 32.05
CA SER A 126 31.87 16.40 31.16
C SER A 126 32.87 15.54 31.93
N ILE A 127 32.84 14.24 31.64
CA ILE A 127 33.92 13.30 31.96
C ILE A 127 35.08 13.62 31.01
N SER A 128 36.24 13.98 31.57
CA SER A 128 37.49 14.03 30.83
C SER A 128 38.28 12.76 31.17
N SER A 129 38.35 11.87 30.19
CA SER A 129 39.20 10.69 30.18
C SER A 129 40.65 11.13 29.94
N ASN A 130 41.51 10.92 30.93
CA ASN A 130 42.94 10.87 30.71
C ASN A 130 43.45 9.55 31.27
N VAL A 131 43.74 8.62 30.36
CA VAL A 131 44.41 7.35 30.62
C VAL A 131 45.89 7.64 30.74
N GLY A 132 46.50 7.25 31.85
CA GLY A 132 47.92 7.42 32.09
C GLY A 132 48.36 6.84 33.43
N ASP A 133 48.94 5.65 33.32
CA ASP A 133 50.01 5.10 34.15
C ASP A 133 49.66 4.28 35.40
N GLY A 134 50.17 3.05 35.39
CA GLY A 134 50.08 2.08 36.46
C GLY A 134 51.08 2.41 37.54
N GLY A 135 50.58 2.83 38.69
CA GLY A 135 51.39 3.07 39.87
C GLY A 135 50.48 3.31 41.06
N ASN A 136 50.35 2.28 41.90
CA ASN A 136 50.02 2.37 43.32
C ASN A 136 49.11 3.56 43.70
N LEU A 137 47.81 3.42 43.42
CA LEU A 137 46.81 4.46 43.69
C LEU A 137 46.45 4.47 45.17
N ASP A 138 47.06 5.41 45.88
CA ASP A 138 46.72 5.79 47.25
C ASP A 138 45.20 6.06 47.37
N PRO A 139 44.45 5.31 48.22
CA PRO A 139 43.02 5.50 48.44
C PRO A 139 42.66 6.90 48.99
N PHE A 140 43.63 7.71 49.39
CA PHE A 140 43.45 9.08 49.86
C PHE A 140 43.79 10.18 48.83
N GLY A 141 44.14 9.84 47.57
CA GLY A 141 44.53 10.83 46.57
C GLY A 141 43.47 11.89 46.21
N HIS A 142 42.18 11.67 46.53
CA HIS A 142 41.13 12.68 46.35
C HIS A 142 41.14 13.78 47.43
N VAL A 143 41.81 13.53 48.57
CA VAL A 143 41.90 14.47 49.70
C VAL A 143 42.78 15.68 49.35
N ASP A 144 43.81 15.51 48.51
CA ASP A 144 44.78 16.58 48.21
C ASP A 144 44.29 17.64 47.20
N ARG A 145 43.19 17.39 46.47
CA ARG A 145 42.68 18.35 45.46
C ARG A 145 41.59 19.29 45.96
N ARG A 146 41.15 19.19 47.21
CA ARG A 146 40.22 20.16 47.80
C ARG A 146 40.97 20.99 48.83
N LYS A 147 41.00 22.32 48.59
CA LYS A 147 41.56 23.38 49.44
C LYS A 147 41.66 22.94 50.90
N ALA A 148 42.90 22.95 51.43
CA ALA A 148 43.18 22.86 52.86
C ALA A 148 42.15 23.68 53.65
N PRO A 149 41.62 23.15 54.77
CA PRO A 149 40.66 23.88 55.58
C PRO A 149 41.35 25.16 56.07
N SER A 150 40.91 26.32 55.57
CA SER A 150 41.37 27.59 56.14
C SER A 150 41.01 27.55 57.62
N THR A 151 41.98 27.84 58.47
CA THR A 151 41.88 27.94 59.93
C THR A 151 40.70 28.81 60.37
N LYS A 152 39.48 28.22 60.40
CA LYS A 152 38.23 28.86 60.84
C LYS A 152 37.91 28.60 62.32
N GLY A 153 38.88 28.08 63.08
CA GLY A 153 38.72 27.82 64.52
C GLY A 153 38.37 29.06 65.34
N GLY A 154 38.82 30.25 64.93
CA GLY A 154 38.50 31.51 65.64
C GLY A 154 37.06 31.99 65.50
N PHE A 155 36.32 31.55 64.48
CA PHE A 155 34.96 32.01 64.19
C PHE A 155 33.87 31.19 64.88
N GLU A 156 34.18 29.93 65.24
CA GLU A 156 33.25 29.05 65.99
C GLU A 156 33.32 29.32 67.50
N VAL A 157 34.49 29.68 68.02
CA VAL A 157 34.66 30.11 69.43
C VAL A 157 33.85 31.38 69.73
N LYS A 158 33.75 32.33 68.79
CA LYS A 158 32.93 33.55 68.94
C LYS A 158 31.42 33.27 69.12
N ARG A 159 30.92 32.11 68.67
CA ARG A 159 29.50 31.74 68.84
C ARG A 159 29.19 31.21 70.24
N LEU A 160 30.16 30.62 70.91
CA LEU A 160 30.01 29.98 72.23
C LEU A 160 30.11 30.98 73.40
N LEU A 161 30.25 32.28 73.16
CA LEU A 161 30.29 33.27 74.23
C LEU A 161 28.94 33.37 74.96
N PRO A 162 28.94 33.47 76.30
CA PRO A 162 27.74 33.73 77.09
C PRO A 162 26.99 35.00 76.64
N LEU A 163 25.68 35.05 76.90
CA LEU A 163 24.88 36.27 76.69
C LEU A 163 25.39 37.39 77.59
N ASP A 164 25.40 38.61 77.06
CA ASP A 164 25.88 39.78 77.80
C ASP A 164 24.83 40.20 78.84
N PRO A 165 25.14 40.18 80.16
CA PRO A 165 24.18 40.50 81.22
C PRO A 165 23.56 41.90 81.11
N ASP A 166 24.26 42.83 80.45
CA ASP A 166 23.88 44.25 80.39
C ASP A 166 23.08 44.61 79.12
N VAL A 167 23.10 43.76 78.09
CA VAL A 167 22.50 44.05 76.76
C VAL A 167 21.36 43.10 76.40
N ASP A 168 21.45 41.83 76.78
CA ASP A 168 20.54 40.77 76.30
C ASP A 168 19.44 40.39 77.31
N ARG A 169 19.38 41.05 78.47
CA ARG A 169 18.52 40.65 79.59
C ARG A 169 17.18 41.40 79.64
N PRO A 170 16.05 40.72 79.87
CA PRO A 170 14.78 41.36 80.19
C PRO A 170 14.80 41.99 81.60
N GLU A 171 14.19 43.17 81.77
CA GLU A 171 14.15 43.93 83.04
C GLU A 171 13.49 43.17 84.22
N SER A 172 12.77 42.07 83.95
CA SER A 172 12.02 41.26 84.91
C SER A 172 12.83 40.18 85.66
N ILE A 173 14.11 39.99 85.32
CA ILE A 173 14.99 38.99 85.97
C ILE A 173 16.06 39.75 86.77
N ALA A 174 16.41 39.34 88.00
CA ALA A 174 17.44 39.97 88.84
C ALA A 174 18.88 39.53 88.49
N THR A 175 19.88 40.35 88.84
CA THR A 175 21.30 40.27 88.37
C THR A 175 22.05 39.03 88.81
N ASP A 176 21.51 38.35 89.82
CA ASP A 176 22.13 37.20 90.50
C ASP A 176 21.19 35.98 90.53
N SER A 177 20.28 35.88 89.55
CA SER A 177 19.31 34.79 89.46
C SER A 177 19.96 33.51 88.91
N ALA A 178 19.80 32.39 89.62
CA ALA A 178 20.23 31.06 89.19
C ALA A 178 19.71 30.70 87.78
N VAL A 179 18.54 31.20 87.41
CA VAL A 179 17.90 31.01 86.10
C VAL A 179 18.75 31.57 84.95
N TRP A 180 19.47 32.68 85.15
CA TRP A 180 20.32 33.29 84.10
C TRP A 180 21.62 32.50 83.86
N SER A 181 22.21 31.94 84.92
CA SER A 181 23.37 31.03 84.78
C SER A 181 22.97 29.76 84.04
N VAL A 182 21.86 29.14 84.45
CA VAL A 182 21.34 27.91 83.81
C VAL A 182 20.93 28.16 82.36
N LEU A 183 20.36 29.32 82.01
CA LEU A 183 20.08 29.69 80.63
C LEU A 183 21.35 29.74 79.77
N ASN A 184 22.40 30.39 80.26
CA ASN A 184 23.67 30.46 79.54
C ASN A 184 24.35 29.09 79.42
N GLU A 185 24.29 28.26 80.47
CA GLU A 185 24.79 26.87 80.44
C GLU A 185 24.03 26.01 79.44
N CYS A 186 22.69 26.03 79.46
CA CYS A 186 21.84 25.33 78.50
C CYS A 186 22.12 25.78 77.07
N ARG A 187 22.30 27.09 76.86
CA ARG A 187 22.62 27.69 75.57
C ARG A 187 23.97 27.22 75.06
N VAL A 188 25.02 27.26 75.88
CA VAL A 188 26.35 26.79 75.49
C VAL A 188 26.31 25.30 75.17
N LYS A 189 25.66 24.48 76.02
CA LYS A 189 25.45 23.05 75.80
C LYS A 189 24.75 22.78 74.46
N LYS A 190 23.66 23.48 74.16
CA LYS A 190 22.95 23.38 72.88
C LYS A 190 23.84 23.74 71.69
N MET A 191 24.58 24.84 71.78
CA MET A 191 25.45 25.27 70.68
C MET A 191 26.63 24.32 70.45
N THR A 192 27.14 23.67 71.51
CA THR A 192 28.15 22.60 71.36
C THR A 192 27.57 21.36 70.70
N LEU A 193 26.34 20.96 71.05
CA LEU A 193 25.67 19.82 70.41
C LEU A 193 25.35 20.09 68.94
N GLU A 194 24.88 21.29 68.58
CA GLU A 194 24.69 21.70 67.18
C GLU A 194 25.98 21.62 66.37
N HIS A 195 27.12 22.01 66.97
CA HIS A 195 28.43 21.90 66.34
C HIS A 195 28.88 20.45 66.17
N VAL A 196 28.68 19.61 67.18
CA VAL A 196 28.95 18.17 67.10
C VAL A 196 28.09 17.50 66.03
N VAL A 197 26.79 17.82 65.95
CA VAL A 197 25.88 17.33 64.91
C VAL A 197 26.40 17.70 63.52
N LYS A 198 26.83 18.96 63.34
CA LYS A 198 27.39 19.42 62.07
C LYS A 198 28.68 18.68 61.71
N LEU A 199 29.61 18.53 62.65
CA LEU A 199 30.86 17.79 62.42
C LEU A 199 30.60 16.32 62.06
N LYS A 200 29.68 15.66 62.77
CA LYS A 200 29.30 14.26 62.49
C LYS A 200 28.58 14.12 61.15
N ASN A 201 27.77 15.11 60.76
CA ASN A 201 27.15 15.17 59.43
C ASN A 201 28.20 15.30 58.32
N ASP A 202 29.19 16.20 58.49
CA ASP A 202 30.24 16.41 57.49
C ASP A 202 31.09 15.12 57.29
N LEU A 203 31.43 14.43 58.39
CA LEU A 203 32.10 13.12 58.34
C LEU A 203 31.25 12.03 57.65
N TYR A 204 29.94 11.99 57.93
CA TYR A 204 29.02 11.07 57.26
C TYR A 204 28.93 11.35 55.76
N VAL A 205 28.84 12.62 55.34
CA VAL A 205 28.81 13.00 53.92
C VAL A 205 30.10 12.59 53.21
N GLU A 206 31.26 12.76 53.85
CA GLU A 206 32.55 12.34 53.31
C GLU A 206 32.62 10.81 53.16
N SER A 207 32.32 10.07 54.22
CA SER A 207 32.32 8.59 54.21
C SER A 207 31.32 8.03 53.19
N LYS A 208 30.14 8.64 53.07
CA LYS A 208 29.16 8.32 52.02
C LYS A 208 29.73 8.54 50.63
N GLY A 209 30.43 9.65 50.39
CA GLY A 209 31.06 9.93 49.10
C GLY A 209 32.08 8.86 48.69
N VAL A 210 32.87 8.35 49.64
CA VAL A 210 33.84 7.26 49.40
C VAL A 210 33.13 5.93 49.11
N ALA A 211 32.08 5.59 49.87
CA ALA A 211 31.28 4.40 49.63
C ALA A 211 30.60 4.45 48.26
N ASP A 212 29.94 5.56 47.91
CA ASP A 212 29.29 5.73 46.60
C ASP A 212 30.30 5.62 45.44
N ALA A 213 31.49 6.22 45.59
CA ALA A 213 32.55 6.17 44.57
C ALA A 213 33.15 4.76 44.40
N THR A 214 33.26 3.98 45.47
CA THR A 214 33.77 2.60 45.40
C THR A 214 32.74 1.66 44.79
N HIS A 215 31.46 1.78 45.16
CA HIS A 215 30.36 1.07 44.49
C HIS A 215 30.28 1.39 42.99
N ALA A 216 30.46 2.65 42.60
CA ALA A 216 30.49 3.03 41.17
C ALA A 216 31.65 2.38 40.41
N LYS A 217 32.82 2.21 41.04
CA LYS A 217 33.96 1.50 40.43
C LYS A 217 33.71 0.00 40.29
N VAL A 218 33.13 -0.64 41.32
CA VAL A 218 32.75 -2.06 41.27
C VAL A 218 31.77 -2.30 40.12
N ALA A 219 30.70 -1.51 40.03
CA ALA A 219 29.73 -1.61 38.94
C ALA A 219 30.38 -1.42 37.55
N ALA A 220 31.31 -0.48 37.40
CA ALA A 220 32.00 -0.26 36.14
C ALA A 220 32.92 -1.43 35.72
N LEU A 221 33.52 -2.14 36.68
CA LEU A 221 34.32 -3.33 36.43
C LEU A 221 33.44 -4.55 36.15
N GLU A 222 32.33 -4.72 36.85
CA GLU A 222 31.31 -5.75 36.56
C GLU A 222 30.80 -5.61 35.12
N ASP A 223 30.44 -4.38 34.72
CA ASP A 223 30.07 -4.07 33.33
C ASP A 223 31.18 -4.41 32.33
N LYS A 224 32.46 -4.25 32.72
CA LYS A 224 33.63 -4.61 31.87
C LYS A 224 33.79 -6.12 31.77
N ALA A 225 33.63 -6.85 32.87
CA ALA A 225 33.66 -8.30 32.92
C ALA A 225 32.55 -8.89 32.03
N ASP A 226 31.33 -8.37 32.13
CA ASP A 226 30.19 -8.80 31.31
C ASP A 226 30.38 -8.55 29.81
N ARG A 227 31.07 -7.46 29.44
CA ARG A 227 31.43 -7.20 28.04
C ARG A 227 32.43 -8.23 27.52
N TYR A 228 33.48 -8.53 28.28
CA TYR A 228 34.47 -9.53 27.86
C TYR A 228 33.92 -10.95 27.88
N ALA A 229 33.05 -11.30 28.84
CA ALA A 229 32.39 -12.59 28.89
C ALA A 229 31.50 -12.81 27.65
N ARG A 230 30.75 -11.78 27.21
CA ARG A 230 29.99 -11.83 25.95
C ARG A 230 30.89 -11.98 24.73
N ALA A 231 31.95 -11.19 24.64
CA ALA A 231 32.91 -11.30 23.54
C ALA A 231 33.56 -12.70 23.48
N LEU A 232 33.87 -13.29 24.64
CA LEU A 232 34.39 -14.66 24.72
C LEU A 232 33.36 -15.69 24.24
N HIS A 233 32.08 -15.53 24.62
CA HIS A 233 31.02 -16.43 24.17
C HIS A 233 30.82 -16.34 22.65
N GLU A 234 30.73 -15.13 22.09
CA GLU A 234 30.64 -14.91 20.65
C GLU A 234 31.83 -15.52 19.90
N LEU A 235 33.05 -15.34 20.44
CA LEU A 235 34.25 -15.94 19.87
C LEU A 235 34.19 -17.46 19.89
N VAL A 236 33.75 -18.09 20.99
CA VAL A 236 33.58 -19.54 21.07
C VAL A 236 32.55 -20.04 20.06
N ASP A 237 31.41 -19.36 19.92
CA ASP A 237 30.37 -19.75 18.95
C ASP A 237 30.89 -19.68 17.50
N THR A 238 31.68 -18.64 17.18
CA THR A 238 32.32 -18.54 15.86
C THR A 238 33.38 -19.61 15.64
N MET A 239 34.14 -19.97 16.68
CA MET A 239 35.10 -21.08 16.62
C MET A 239 34.38 -22.41 16.38
N ASP A 240 33.27 -22.68 17.06
CA ASP A 240 32.49 -23.91 16.91
C ASP A 240 31.90 -23.99 15.49
N LEU A 241 31.30 -22.90 15.00
CA LEU A 241 30.79 -22.82 13.63
C LEU A 241 31.88 -23.07 12.59
N ASN A 242 33.04 -22.44 12.76
CA ASN A 242 34.18 -22.62 11.86
C ASN A 242 34.78 -24.03 11.96
N SER A 243 34.70 -24.67 13.13
CA SER A 243 35.13 -26.06 13.32
C SER A 243 34.21 -27.05 12.62
N GLU A 244 32.94 -26.71 12.41
CA GLU A 244 32.00 -27.56 11.66
C GLU A 244 32.04 -27.24 10.15
N ASN A 245 32.29 -25.98 9.80
CA ASN A 245 32.29 -25.46 8.43
C ASN A 245 33.58 -25.81 7.67
N HIS A 246 33.66 -27.03 7.15
CA HIS A 246 34.80 -27.49 6.36
C HIS A 246 34.59 -27.27 4.85
N PRO A 247 35.58 -26.71 4.13
CA PRO A 247 35.53 -26.62 2.68
C PRO A 247 35.71 -28.01 2.06
N VAL A 248 34.65 -28.56 1.49
CA VAL A 248 34.67 -29.84 0.76
C VAL A 248 34.69 -29.58 -0.73
N LEU A 249 35.69 -30.13 -1.43
CA LEU A 249 35.72 -30.12 -2.89
C LEU A 249 34.79 -31.20 -3.43
N VAL A 250 33.71 -30.79 -4.09
CA VAL A 250 32.75 -31.68 -4.72
C VAL A 250 32.92 -31.61 -6.23
N GLN A 251 33.04 -32.77 -6.87
CA GLN A 251 33.05 -32.86 -8.33
C GLN A 251 31.60 -33.00 -8.84
N ILE A 252 31.08 -31.94 -9.47
CA ILE A 252 29.77 -31.94 -10.14
C ILE A 252 29.95 -32.06 -11.65
N LYS A 253 29.01 -32.73 -12.34
CA LYS A 253 29.04 -32.82 -13.81
C LYS A 253 28.53 -31.54 -14.44
N GLN A 254 29.01 -31.23 -15.65
CA GLN A 254 28.49 -30.11 -16.45
C GLN A 254 26.97 -30.23 -16.62
N GLY A 255 26.24 -29.14 -16.35
CA GLY A 255 24.77 -29.10 -16.37
C GLY A 255 24.08 -29.48 -15.06
N GLN A 256 24.83 -29.74 -13.98
CA GLN A 256 24.31 -29.89 -12.62
C GLN A 256 24.54 -28.63 -11.76
N ASP A 257 25.12 -27.60 -12.36
CA ASP A 257 25.28 -26.28 -11.78
C ASP A 257 24.23 -25.36 -12.38
N GLU A 258 23.19 -25.07 -11.59
CA GLU A 258 22.13 -24.14 -11.94
C GLU A 258 22.44 -22.72 -11.45
N ALA A 259 23.46 -22.55 -10.61
CA ALA A 259 23.88 -21.27 -10.03
C ALA A 259 24.89 -20.52 -10.89
N SER A 260 25.53 -21.18 -11.86
CA SER A 260 26.27 -20.53 -12.93
C SER A 260 25.30 -19.89 -13.94
N GLY A 261 24.64 -18.81 -13.53
CA GLY A 261 23.77 -17.98 -14.34
C GLY A 261 24.55 -17.09 -15.31
N GLY A 262 25.13 -17.69 -16.35
CA GLY A 262 25.70 -16.97 -17.50
C GLY A 262 27.23 -16.78 -17.51
N ASP A 263 27.72 -16.30 -18.65
CA ASP A 263 29.15 -16.16 -19.00
C ASP A 263 29.82 -14.90 -18.37
N ASP A 264 29.09 -14.16 -17.52
CA ASP A 264 29.60 -12.94 -16.90
C ASP A 264 30.25 -13.25 -15.54
N LEU A 265 31.55 -12.94 -15.45
CA LEU A 265 32.38 -13.31 -14.30
C LEU A 265 31.90 -12.62 -13.00
N VAL A 266 31.25 -11.46 -13.11
CA VAL A 266 30.78 -10.67 -11.96
C VAL A 266 29.53 -11.31 -11.33
N THR A 267 28.58 -11.77 -12.14
CA THR A 267 27.36 -12.43 -11.64
C THR A 267 27.67 -13.80 -11.06
N LEU A 268 28.67 -14.49 -11.61
CA LEU A 268 29.16 -15.77 -11.09
C LEU A 268 29.65 -15.69 -9.64
N PHE A 269 30.36 -14.63 -9.22
CA PHE A 269 30.83 -14.53 -7.84
C PHE A 269 29.68 -14.24 -6.84
N GLU A 270 28.73 -13.39 -7.21
CA GLU A 270 27.60 -13.05 -6.32
C GLU A 270 26.62 -14.23 -6.20
N GLU A 271 26.34 -14.95 -7.28
CA GLU A 271 25.41 -16.09 -7.28
C GLU A 271 26.01 -17.32 -6.59
N THR A 272 27.33 -17.54 -6.71
CA THR A 272 28.00 -18.70 -6.08
C THR A 272 28.15 -18.60 -4.57
N GLU A 273 28.14 -17.40 -3.97
CA GLU A 273 28.10 -17.23 -2.50
C GLU A 273 26.76 -17.71 -1.90
N SER A 274 25.67 -17.61 -2.65
CA SER A 274 24.33 -18.04 -2.24
C SER A 274 23.96 -19.45 -2.71
N ALA A 275 24.84 -20.09 -3.50
CA ALA A 275 24.56 -21.38 -4.10
C ALA A 275 24.55 -22.50 -3.06
N LEU A 276 23.54 -23.37 -3.14
CA LEU A 276 23.33 -24.48 -2.20
C LEU A 276 23.44 -25.81 -2.94
N LEU A 277 24.22 -26.75 -2.38
CA LEU A 277 24.28 -28.11 -2.90
C LEU A 277 23.07 -28.92 -2.42
N ILE A 278 22.09 -29.14 -3.30
CA ILE A 278 20.87 -29.88 -2.99
C ILE A 278 20.95 -31.32 -3.52
N SER A 279 20.52 -32.29 -2.70
CA SER A 279 20.40 -33.67 -3.15
C SER A 279 19.32 -33.83 -4.22
N ARG A 280 19.73 -34.27 -5.42
CA ARG A 280 18.82 -34.56 -6.54
C ARG A 280 17.66 -35.49 -6.15
N ARG A 281 17.92 -36.49 -5.31
CA ARG A 281 16.90 -37.44 -4.85
C ARG A 281 15.77 -36.74 -4.09
N SER A 282 16.09 -35.72 -3.30
CA SER A 282 15.10 -34.96 -2.55
C SER A 282 14.20 -34.14 -3.48
N VAL A 283 14.79 -33.51 -4.50
CA VAL A 283 14.05 -32.76 -5.53
C VAL A 283 13.15 -33.68 -6.34
N GLU A 284 13.67 -34.83 -6.78
CA GLU A 284 12.89 -35.82 -7.53
C GLU A 284 11.75 -36.41 -6.71
N ALA A 285 11.98 -36.68 -5.42
CA ALA A 285 10.93 -37.15 -4.51
C ALA A 285 9.82 -36.10 -4.35
N LEU A 286 10.19 -34.83 -4.16
CA LEU A 286 9.23 -33.73 -4.06
C LEU A 286 8.43 -33.57 -5.37
N ASN A 287 9.10 -33.63 -6.52
CA ASN A 287 8.45 -33.56 -7.82
C ASN A 287 7.47 -34.72 -8.04
N ALA A 288 7.82 -35.93 -7.61
CA ALA A 288 6.89 -37.06 -7.64
C ALA A 288 5.65 -36.81 -6.77
N THR A 289 5.82 -36.27 -5.56
CA THR A 289 4.69 -35.88 -4.69
C THR A 289 3.82 -34.79 -5.33
N ILE A 290 4.42 -33.78 -5.94
CA ILE A 290 3.71 -32.71 -6.65
C ILE A 290 2.87 -33.30 -7.80
N LEU A 291 3.44 -34.23 -8.57
CA LEU A 291 2.72 -34.89 -9.67
C LEU A 291 1.51 -35.68 -9.15
N VAL A 292 1.66 -36.43 -8.05
CA VAL A 292 0.54 -37.16 -7.42
C VAL A 292 -0.57 -36.19 -7.02
N HIS A 293 -0.25 -35.09 -6.33
CA HIS A 293 -1.25 -34.08 -5.97
C HIS A 293 -1.91 -33.44 -7.21
N GLY A 294 -1.14 -33.20 -8.26
CA GLY A 294 -1.68 -32.72 -9.54
C GLY A 294 -2.67 -33.71 -10.16
N THR A 295 -2.36 -35.01 -10.15
CA THR A 295 -3.27 -36.03 -10.66
C THR A 295 -4.55 -36.16 -9.84
N ASP A 296 -4.46 -36.04 -8.52
CA ASP A 296 -5.62 -36.05 -7.63
C ASP A 296 -6.53 -34.85 -7.85
N GLN A 297 -5.95 -33.66 -8.03
CA GLN A 297 -6.70 -32.45 -8.34
C GLN A 297 -7.48 -32.60 -9.66
N VAL A 298 -6.84 -33.12 -10.70
CA VAL A 298 -7.50 -33.37 -11.99
C VAL A 298 -8.60 -34.43 -11.85
N SER A 299 -8.38 -35.48 -11.05
CA SER A 299 -9.39 -36.50 -10.76
C SER A 299 -10.63 -35.91 -10.08
N ILE A 300 -10.44 -35.03 -9.09
CA ILE A 300 -11.54 -34.32 -8.42
C ILE A 300 -12.29 -33.42 -9.40
N LEU A 301 -11.58 -32.66 -10.24
CA LEU A 301 -12.19 -31.81 -11.26
C LEU A 301 -13.03 -32.63 -12.25
N SER A 302 -12.55 -33.81 -12.65
CA SER A 302 -13.30 -34.72 -13.52
C SER A 302 -14.56 -35.25 -12.84
N LYS A 303 -14.48 -35.62 -11.54
CA LYS A 303 -15.66 -36.02 -10.75
C LYS A 303 -16.70 -34.90 -10.66
N ILE A 304 -16.27 -33.65 -10.41
CA ILE A 304 -17.16 -32.48 -10.37
C ILE A 304 -17.81 -32.26 -11.75
N GLN A 305 -17.05 -32.38 -12.84
CA GLN A 305 -17.58 -32.25 -14.19
C GLN A 305 -18.67 -33.31 -14.45
N ASN A 306 -18.43 -34.56 -14.10
CA ASN A 306 -19.38 -35.64 -14.30
C ASN A 306 -20.62 -35.48 -13.39
N PHE A 307 -20.45 -35.01 -12.16
CA PHE A 307 -21.55 -34.70 -11.26
C PHE A 307 -22.48 -33.63 -11.85
N ARG A 308 -21.92 -32.55 -12.42
CA ARG A 308 -22.71 -31.52 -13.11
C ARG A 308 -23.45 -32.06 -14.34
N LYS A 309 -22.79 -32.88 -15.15
CA LYS A 309 -23.45 -33.56 -16.29
C LYS A 309 -24.63 -34.42 -15.82
N ASN A 310 -24.46 -35.14 -14.71
CA ASN A 310 -25.51 -35.98 -14.14
C ASN A 310 -26.68 -35.14 -13.62
N ILE A 311 -26.44 -34.02 -12.93
CA ILE A 311 -27.51 -33.11 -12.50
C ILE A 311 -28.32 -32.63 -13.71
N ASN A 312 -27.65 -32.15 -14.77
CA ASN A 312 -28.35 -31.68 -15.97
C ASN A 312 -29.18 -32.78 -16.63
N LEU A 313 -28.69 -34.02 -16.63
CA LEU A 313 -29.45 -35.18 -17.14
C LEU A 313 -30.69 -35.42 -16.27
N MET A 314 -30.55 -35.43 -14.95
CA MET A 314 -31.66 -35.61 -14.02
C MET A 314 -32.71 -34.49 -14.13
N GLU A 315 -32.29 -33.23 -14.30
CA GLU A 315 -33.19 -32.09 -14.52
C GLU A 315 -33.97 -32.25 -15.83
N TRP A 316 -33.31 -32.71 -16.89
CA TRP A 316 -33.97 -33.01 -18.16
C TRP A 316 -34.97 -34.17 -18.02
N GLU A 317 -34.60 -35.25 -17.32
CA GLU A 317 -35.48 -36.39 -17.05
C GLU A 317 -36.71 -35.96 -16.24
N HIS A 318 -36.53 -35.10 -15.23
CA HIS A 318 -37.63 -34.53 -14.46
C HIS A 318 -38.58 -33.72 -15.35
N ALA A 319 -38.05 -32.83 -16.19
CA ALA A 319 -38.85 -32.03 -17.11
C ALA A 319 -39.62 -32.91 -18.12
N TYR A 320 -38.98 -33.98 -18.60
CA TYR A 320 -39.61 -34.97 -19.48
C TYR A 320 -40.77 -35.69 -18.79
N LEU A 321 -40.55 -36.20 -17.56
CA LEU A 321 -41.59 -36.87 -16.79
C LEU A 321 -42.75 -35.93 -16.42
N ASP A 322 -42.46 -34.67 -16.11
CA ASP A 322 -43.48 -33.65 -15.86
C ASP A 322 -44.35 -33.39 -17.11
N MET A 323 -43.73 -33.36 -18.30
CA MET A 323 -44.47 -33.22 -19.55
C MET A 323 -45.33 -34.46 -19.83
N GLN A 324 -44.79 -35.66 -19.59
CA GLN A 324 -45.54 -36.90 -19.73
C GLN A 324 -46.72 -36.95 -18.76
N LYS A 325 -46.52 -36.52 -17.50
CA LYS A 325 -47.57 -36.42 -16.49
C LYS A 325 -48.69 -35.49 -16.96
N ARG A 326 -48.37 -34.27 -17.42
CA ARG A 326 -49.38 -33.33 -17.96
C ARG A 326 -50.13 -33.94 -19.13
N ASN A 327 -49.43 -34.57 -20.08
CA ASN A 327 -50.08 -35.24 -21.20
C ASN A 327 -51.06 -36.35 -20.74
N MET A 328 -50.72 -37.09 -19.68
CA MET A 328 -51.62 -38.10 -19.10
C MET A 328 -52.80 -37.47 -18.35
N GLU A 329 -52.60 -36.35 -17.65
CA GLU A 329 -53.67 -35.57 -17.01
C GLU A 329 -54.63 -34.99 -18.04
N ASP A 330 -54.11 -34.38 -19.11
CA ASP A 330 -54.88 -33.88 -20.25
C ASP A 330 -55.70 -35.02 -20.87
N HIS A 331 -55.06 -36.15 -21.21
CA HIS A 331 -55.75 -37.34 -21.72
C HIS A 331 -56.83 -37.85 -20.75
N TYR A 332 -56.59 -37.83 -19.45
CA TYR A 332 -57.58 -38.21 -18.45
C TYR A 332 -58.75 -37.22 -18.43
N THR A 333 -58.50 -35.91 -18.47
CA THR A 333 -59.57 -34.90 -18.53
C THR A 333 -60.37 -34.98 -19.82
N ASP A 334 -59.72 -35.23 -20.96
CA ASP A 334 -60.38 -35.46 -22.24
C ASP A 334 -61.32 -36.65 -22.17
N LEU A 335 -60.90 -37.76 -21.56
CA LEU A 335 -61.75 -38.92 -21.32
C LEU A 335 -62.91 -38.60 -20.36
N GLN A 336 -62.69 -37.80 -19.31
CA GLN A 336 -63.75 -37.40 -18.38
C GLN A 336 -64.79 -36.48 -19.02
N LEU A 337 -64.36 -35.57 -19.89
CA LEU A 337 -65.21 -34.62 -20.61
C LEU A 337 -65.77 -35.21 -21.91
N LEU A 338 -65.33 -36.41 -22.30
CA LEU A 338 -65.78 -37.10 -23.50
C LEU A 338 -67.29 -37.38 -23.41
N ARG A 339 -68.06 -36.67 -24.24
CA ARG A 339 -69.46 -37.00 -24.42
C ARG A 339 -69.59 -38.29 -25.22
N VAL A 340 -70.11 -39.33 -24.58
CA VAL A 340 -70.40 -40.60 -25.23
C VAL A 340 -71.44 -40.39 -26.33
N THR A 341 -71.02 -40.56 -27.60
CA THR A 341 -71.91 -40.50 -28.77
C THR A 341 -72.35 -41.91 -29.19
N LYS A 342 -73.46 -42.03 -29.92
CA LYS A 342 -73.92 -43.33 -30.44
C LYS A 342 -72.88 -44.03 -31.33
N ASN A 343 -72.12 -43.25 -32.11
CA ASN A 343 -71.03 -43.79 -32.94
C ASN A 343 -69.88 -44.35 -32.09
N LEU A 344 -69.53 -43.69 -30.98
CA LEU A 344 -68.51 -44.18 -30.05
C LEU A 344 -68.99 -45.44 -29.31
N GLN A 345 -70.26 -45.51 -28.93
CA GLN A 345 -70.85 -46.72 -28.35
C GLN A 345 -70.80 -47.88 -29.35
N GLU A 346 -71.23 -47.66 -30.59
CA GLU A 346 -71.20 -48.67 -31.65
C GLU A 346 -69.77 -49.17 -31.92
N LEU A 347 -68.76 -48.29 -31.89
CA LEU A 347 -67.34 -48.64 -32.00
C LEU A 347 -66.88 -49.51 -30.81
N ILE A 348 -67.21 -49.14 -29.58
CA ILE A 348 -66.81 -49.87 -28.36
C ILE A 348 -67.53 -51.22 -28.25
N THR A 349 -68.82 -51.30 -28.62
CA THR A 349 -69.65 -52.51 -28.47
C THR A 349 -69.49 -53.50 -29.61
N THR A 350 -69.28 -53.00 -30.83
CA THR A 350 -69.26 -53.83 -32.05
C THR A 350 -67.81 -54.09 -32.51
N GLY A 351 -66.84 -53.33 -32.00
CA GLY A 351 -65.41 -53.48 -32.30
C GLY A 351 -65.01 -53.07 -33.72
N ASP A 352 -65.98 -52.81 -34.61
CA ASP A 352 -65.72 -52.53 -36.01
C ASP A 352 -66.56 -51.36 -36.53
N ALA A 353 -65.93 -50.18 -36.60
CA ALA A 353 -66.43 -49.05 -37.37
C ALA A 353 -65.63 -48.86 -38.67
N SER A 354 -64.80 -49.84 -39.06
CA SER A 354 -63.84 -49.71 -40.17
C SER A 354 -64.53 -49.34 -41.47
N GLU A 355 -65.72 -49.88 -41.74
CA GLU A 355 -66.45 -49.60 -42.99
C GLU A 355 -67.02 -48.18 -43.03
N LYS A 356 -67.68 -47.72 -41.95
CA LYS A 356 -68.16 -46.34 -41.83
C LYS A 356 -66.99 -45.33 -41.85
N GLN A 357 -65.90 -45.65 -41.15
CA GLN A 357 -64.69 -44.82 -41.13
C GLN A 357 -64.00 -44.80 -42.49
N LYS A 358 -63.95 -45.89 -43.25
CA LYS A 358 -63.42 -45.92 -44.62
C LYS A 358 -64.25 -45.06 -45.57
N VAL A 359 -65.57 -45.08 -45.44
CA VAL A 359 -66.47 -44.24 -46.24
C VAL A 359 -66.28 -42.75 -45.88
N GLU A 360 -66.21 -42.42 -44.58
CA GLU A 360 -65.96 -41.05 -44.12
C GLU A 360 -64.55 -40.57 -44.50
N GLN A 361 -63.54 -41.43 -44.37
CA GLN A 361 -62.17 -41.18 -44.80
C GLN A 361 -62.12 -40.92 -46.31
N GLY A 362 -62.78 -41.74 -47.13
CA GLY A 362 -62.86 -41.51 -48.58
C GLY A 362 -63.55 -40.19 -48.93
N LEU A 363 -64.60 -39.79 -48.19
CA LEU A 363 -65.26 -38.50 -48.38
C LEU A 363 -64.35 -37.32 -48.00
N LEU A 364 -63.62 -37.44 -46.88
CA LEU A 364 -62.68 -36.43 -46.41
C LEU A 364 -61.46 -36.32 -47.34
N GLU A 365 -60.93 -37.44 -47.84
CA GLU A 365 -59.86 -37.48 -48.83
C GLU A 365 -60.31 -36.84 -50.15
N ALA A 366 -61.53 -37.13 -50.62
CA ALA A 366 -62.10 -36.48 -51.79
C ALA A 366 -62.27 -34.97 -51.58
N LYS A 367 -62.71 -34.54 -50.38
CA LYS A 367 -62.82 -33.12 -50.02
C LYS A 367 -61.45 -32.44 -49.93
N LEU A 368 -60.45 -33.09 -49.34
CA LEU A 368 -59.07 -32.62 -49.27
C LEU A 368 -58.46 -32.50 -50.67
N ALA A 369 -58.67 -33.50 -51.54
CA ALA A 369 -58.23 -33.45 -52.92
C ALA A 369 -58.90 -32.30 -53.69
N TYR A 370 -60.20 -32.07 -53.47
CA TYR A 370 -60.91 -30.92 -54.05
C TYR A 370 -60.37 -29.58 -53.53
N MET A 371 -60.17 -29.45 -52.21
CA MET A 371 -59.58 -28.25 -51.61
C MET A 371 -58.15 -28.02 -52.08
N GLY A 372 -57.33 -29.07 -52.22
CA GLY A 372 -55.98 -29.01 -52.75
C GLY A 372 -55.95 -28.55 -54.21
N LYS A 373 -56.82 -29.09 -55.06
CA LYS A 373 -56.99 -28.63 -56.45
C LYS A 373 -57.42 -27.16 -56.50
N ASN A 374 -58.40 -26.76 -55.68
CA ASN A 374 -58.88 -25.38 -55.65
C ASN A 374 -57.80 -24.41 -55.12
N HIS A 375 -57.06 -24.82 -54.08
CA HIS A 375 -55.94 -24.06 -53.54
C HIS A 375 -54.83 -23.89 -54.58
N HIS A 376 -54.48 -24.96 -55.30
CA HIS A 376 -53.49 -24.91 -56.37
C HIS A 376 -53.93 -23.96 -57.51
N VAL A 377 -55.19 -24.03 -57.94
CA VAL A 377 -55.75 -23.09 -58.93
C VAL A 377 -55.70 -21.65 -58.42
N HIS A 378 -56.02 -21.42 -57.14
CA HIS A 378 -55.98 -20.10 -56.52
C HIS A 378 -54.54 -19.58 -56.41
N GLN A 379 -53.59 -20.42 -56.03
CA GLN A 379 -52.17 -20.12 -55.96
C GLN A 379 -51.62 -19.76 -57.35
N LEU A 380 -52.02 -20.50 -58.39
CA LEU A 380 -51.62 -20.20 -59.77
C LEU A 380 -52.20 -18.87 -60.27
N LYS A 381 -53.47 -18.57 -59.93
CA LYS A 381 -54.09 -17.27 -60.23
C LYS A 381 -53.36 -16.14 -59.53
N GLN A 382 -53.10 -16.27 -58.23
CA GLN A 382 -52.33 -15.27 -57.47
C GLN A 382 -50.94 -15.07 -58.06
N ALA A 383 -50.22 -16.15 -58.40
CA ALA A 383 -48.91 -16.07 -59.03
C ALA A 383 -48.94 -15.29 -60.35
N LYS A 384 -49.93 -15.56 -61.21
CA LYS A 384 -50.14 -14.80 -62.46
C LYS A 384 -50.46 -13.32 -62.20
N THR A 385 -51.31 -13.02 -61.21
CA THR A 385 -51.60 -11.63 -60.82
C THR A 385 -50.35 -10.92 -60.29
N THR A 386 -49.55 -11.57 -59.45
CA THR A 386 -48.29 -11.04 -58.95
C THR A 386 -47.30 -10.79 -60.09
N GLN A 387 -47.20 -11.69 -61.06
CA GLN A 387 -46.36 -11.51 -62.23
C GLN A 387 -46.82 -10.33 -63.10
N ALA A 388 -48.13 -10.20 -63.35
CA ALA A 388 -48.69 -9.07 -64.07
C ALA A 388 -48.43 -7.74 -63.36
N LEU A 389 -48.60 -7.69 -62.04
CA LEU A 389 -48.28 -6.51 -61.22
C LEU A 389 -46.78 -6.18 -61.26
N ARG A 390 -45.89 -7.19 -61.23
CA ARG A 390 -44.45 -6.98 -61.38
C ARG A 390 -44.09 -6.42 -62.75
N SER A 391 -44.73 -6.89 -63.82
CA SER A 391 -44.54 -6.33 -65.16
C SER A 391 -44.99 -4.88 -65.22
N GLN A 392 -46.19 -4.58 -64.71
CA GLN A 392 -46.72 -3.22 -64.65
C GLN A 392 -45.81 -2.29 -63.83
N LEU A 393 -45.29 -2.77 -62.69
CA LEU A 393 -44.32 -2.01 -61.89
C LEU A 393 -43.05 -1.72 -62.69
N GLY A 394 -42.53 -2.71 -63.42
CA GLY A 394 -41.36 -2.54 -64.29
C GLY A 394 -41.59 -1.50 -65.39
N ASP A 395 -42.75 -1.51 -66.03
CA ASP A 395 -43.10 -0.53 -67.06
C ASP A 395 -43.27 0.88 -66.47
N ARG A 396 -43.91 1.00 -65.30
CA ARG A 396 -44.02 2.29 -64.58
C ARG A 396 -42.67 2.81 -64.12
N LEU A 397 -41.73 1.95 -63.71
CA LEU A 397 -40.38 2.35 -63.37
C LEU A 397 -39.61 2.88 -64.59
N LYS A 398 -39.70 2.19 -65.73
CA LYS A 398 -39.11 2.67 -66.99
C LYS A 398 -39.67 4.02 -67.42
N GLU A 399 -41.00 4.18 -67.31
CA GLU A 399 -41.68 5.45 -67.60
C GLU A 399 -41.21 6.56 -66.65
N ASN A 400 -41.06 6.27 -65.35
CA ASN A 400 -40.55 7.22 -64.37
C ASN A 400 -39.10 7.62 -64.66
N ASP A 401 -38.25 6.66 -65.06
CA ASP A 401 -36.88 6.97 -65.47
C ASP A 401 -36.82 7.76 -66.78
N GLN A 402 -37.75 7.54 -67.71
CA GLN A 402 -37.91 8.38 -68.89
C GLN A 402 -38.31 9.80 -68.51
N PHE A 403 -39.28 9.98 -67.59
CA PHE A 403 -39.66 11.29 -67.08
C PHE A 403 -38.52 11.98 -66.34
N LYS A 404 -37.70 11.26 -65.58
CA LYS A 404 -36.50 11.83 -64.94
C LYS A 404 -35.49 12.32 -65.96
N ARG A 405 -35.25 11.57 -67.04
CA ARG A 405 -34.37 12.00 -68.13
C ARG A 405 -34.92 13.25 -68.81
N GLN A 406 -36.21 13.26 -69.13
CA GLN A 406 -36.87 14.45 -69.69
C GLN A 406 -36.78 15.65 -68.74
N LEU A 407 -36.95 15.45 -67.44
CA LEU A 407 -36.80 16.51 -66.44
C LEU A 407 -35.36 17.03 -66.40
N GLN A 408 -34.36 16.14 -66.44
CA GLN A 408 -32.94 16.51 -66.53
C GLN A 408 -32.65 17.30 -67.80
N ASP A 409 -33.14 16.85 -68.96
CA ASP A 409 -32.98 17.57 -70.22
C ASP A 409 -33.63 18.96 -70.14
N LEU A 410 -34.86 19.07 -69.63
CA LEU A 410 -35.50 20.37 -69.40
C LEU A 410 -34.70 21.25 -68.43
N GLN A 411 -34.17 20.67 -67.36
CA GLN A 411 -33.38 21.40 -66.37
C GLN A 411 -32.05 21.88 -66.96
N THR A 412 -31.39 21.08 -67.79
CA THR A 412 -30.21 21.53 -68.55
C THR A 412 -30.57 22.63 -69.54
N HIS A 413 -31.72 22.55 -70.22
CA HIS A 413 -32.20 23.62 -71.09
C HIS A 413 -32.51 24.92 -70.33
N ILE A 414 -33.11 24.82 -69.14
CA ILE A 414 -33.32 25.97 -68.25
C ILE A 414 -31.97 26.54 -67.81
N HIS A 415 -31.04 25.69 -67.38
CA HIS A 415 -29.70 26.09 -66.97
C HIS A 415 -28.93 26.79 -68.10
N ILE A 416 -28.95 26.23 -69.32
CA ILE A 416 -28.37 26.87 -70.51
C ILE A 416 -29.04 28.22 -70.79
N ARG A 417 -30.38 28.32 -70.65
CA ARG A 417 -31.09 29.60 -70.83
C ARG A 417 -30.72 30.61 -69.74
N GLU A 418 -30.62 30.18 -68.49
CA GLU A 418 -30.16 31.01 -67.37
C GLU A 418 -28.72 31.48 -67.59
N ASP A 419 -27.82 30.60 -68.03
CA ASP A 419 -26.44 30.94 -68.38
C ASP A 419 -26.37 31.90 -69.57
N ILE A 420 -27.21 31.73 -70.60
CA ILE A 420 -27.32 32.69 -71.70
C ILE A 420 -27.80 34.05 -71.19
N ILE A 421 -28.82 34.09 -70.31
CA ILE A 421 -29.33 35.33 -69.72
C ILE A 421 -28.26 35.97 -68.82
N ALA A 422 -27.56 35.18 -67.99
CA ALA A 422 -26.48 35.63 -67.12
C ALA A 422 -25.28 36.13 -67.91
N SER A 423 -24.88 35.43 -68.98
CA SER A 423 -23.84 35.84 -69.93
C SER A 423 -24.22 37.10 -70.69
N ARG A 424 -25.50 37.26 -71.10
CA ARG A 424 -26.00 38.48 -71.74
C ARG A 424 -26.05 39.66 -70.76
N ARG A 425 -26.41 39.41 -69.48
CA ARG A 425 -26.30 40.41 -68.40
C ARG A 425 -24.84 40.80 -68.16
N ALA A 426 -23.92 39.85 -68.02
CA ALA A 426 -22.50 40.10 -67.85
C ALA A 426 -21.88 40.85 -69.05
N SER A 427 -22.27 40.49 -70.28
CA SER A 427 -21.83 41.17 -71.52
C SER A 427 -22.41 42.58 -71.66
N SER A 428 -23.63 42.81 -71.17
CA SER A 428 -24.22 44.16 -71.12
C SER A 428 -23.55 45.06 -70.07
N VAL A 429 -23.05 44.47 -68.97
CA VAL A 429 -22.33 45.19 -67.91
C VAL A 429 -20.87 45.46 -68.32
N ALA A 430 -20.23 44.58 -69.09
CA ALA A 430 -18.87 44.80 -69.63
C ALA A 430 -18.84 45.76 -70.83
N ALA A 431 -19.93 45.90 -71.59
CA ALA A 431 -20.00 46.84 -72.72
C ALA A 431 -20.09 48.33 -72.30
N THR A 432 -20.37 48.63 -71.03
CA THR A 432 -20.41 50.01 -70.53
C THR A 432 -19.12 50.45 -69.83
N THR A 433 -18.14 49.57 -69.63
CA THR A 433 -16.89 49.93 -68.93
C THR A 433 -15.65 49.19 -69.46
N GLY A 434 -14.93 49.81 -70.41
CA GLY A 434 -13.49 49.58 -70.54
C GLY A 434 -12.90 49.49 -71.95
N LYS A 435 -12.02 50.45 -72.25
CA LYS A 435 -11.00 50.41 -73.31
C LYS A 435 -10.25 49.06 -73.36
N GLY A 436 -9.93 48.61 -74.58
CA GLY A 436 -8.59 48.07 -74.86
C GLY A 436 -8.43 46.62 -75.33
N LYS A 437 -7.92 46.53 -76.57
CA LYS A 437 -7.03 45.51 -77.17
C LYS A 437 -7.63 44.25 -77.83
N LYS A 438 -7.06 44.04 -79.03
CA LYS A 438 -7.31 43.05 -80.08
C LYS A 438 -6.76 41.66 -79.71
N GLN A 439 -7.47 40.61 -80.14
CA GLN A 439 -6.97 39.23 -80.26
C GLN A 439 -7.43 38.62 -81.62
N PRO A 440 -6.70 37.64 -82.18
CA PRO A 440 -6.49 37.51 -83.62
C PRO A 440 -7.42 36.54 -84.35
N ILE A 441 -7.53 36.77 -85.66
CA ILE A 441 -8.49 36.26 -86.65
C ILE A 441 -8.41 34.74 -86.94
N LYS A 442 -7.43 34.01 -86.40
CA LYS A 442 -7.23 32.56 -86.70
C LYS A 442 -8.26 31.64 -86.02
N ASP A 443 -8.78 32.04 -84.86
CA ASP A 443 -9.80 31.26 -84.16
C ASP A 443 -11.15 31.26 -84.86
N ASN A 444 -11.49 32.34 -85.56
CA ASN A 444 -12.81 32.49 -86.17
C ASN A 444 -13.00 31.61 -87.41
N LYS A 445 -11.93 31.33 -88.18
CA LYS A 445 -12.00 30.38 -89.31
C LYS A 445 -12.12 28.93 -88.83
N LEU A 446 -11.39 28.56 -87.78
CA LEU A 446 -11.51 27.22 -87.18
C LEU A 446 -12.92 27.00 -86.62
N LYS A 447 -13.44 27.99 -85.87
CA LYS A 447 -14.80 27.98 -85.33
C LYS A 447 -15.87 27.92 -86.44
N ALA A 448 -15.69 28.64 -87.54
CA ALA A 448 -16.62 28.59 -88.68
C ALA A 448 -16.65 27.22 -89.38
N ILE A 449 -15.50 26.55 -89.55
CA ILE A 449 -15.43 25.20 -90.11
C ILE A 449 -16.08 24.18 -89.16
N THR A 450 -15.86 24.31 -87.86
CA THR A 450 -16.52 23.46 -86.85
C THR A 450 -18.05 23.65 -86.88
N VAL A 451 -18.53 24.89 -87.02
CA VAL A 451 -19.98 25.17 -87.12
C VAL A 451 -20.57 24.61 -88.42
N ARG A 452 -19.89 24.73 -89.56
CA ARG A 452 -20.37 24.14 -90.82
C ARG A 452 -20.44 22.62 -90.76
N ARG A 453 -19.44 21.97 -90.16
CA ARG A 453 -19.45 20.51 -89.96
C ARG A 453 -20.59 20.08 -89.03
N LYS A 454 -20.79 20.78 -87.91
CA LYS A 454 -21.94 20.55 -87.01
C LYS A 454 -23.28 20.74 -87.71
N LEU A 455 -23.43 21.74 -88.58
CA LEU A 455 -24.66 21.95 -89.35
C LEU A 455 -24.91 20.85 -90.39
N VAL A 456 -23.88 20.35 -91.06
CA VAL A 456 -24.00 19.23 -92.01
C VAL A 456 -24.32 17.92 -91.28
N ASP A 457 -23.69 17.68 -90.14
CA ASP A 457 -23.98 16.51 -89.31
C ASP A 457 -25.40 16.57 -88.74
N LEU A 458 -25.86 17.77 -88.32
CA LEU A 458 -27.24 17.97 -87.88
C LEU A 458 -28.25 17.77 -89.02
N ALA A 459 -27.95 18.27 -90.22
CA ALA A 459 -28.82 18.08 -91.39
C ALA A 459 -28.89 16.60 -91.82
N LYS A 460 -27.78 15.85 -91.71
CA LYS A 460 -27.77 14.40 -91.92
C LYS A 460 -28.60 13.67 -90.87
N ALA A 461 -28.39 13.97 -89.59
CA ALA A 461 -29.17 13.38 -88.50
C ALA A 461 -30.68 13.68 -88.64
N GLN A 462 -31.03 14.90 -89.02
CA GLN A 462 -32.42 15.27 -89.32
C GLN A 462 -32.98 14.57 -90.56
N SER A 463 -32.16 14.31 -91.59
CA SER A 463 -32.60 13.56 -92.77
C SER A 463 -32.86 12.09 -92.44
N GLU A 464 -31.96 11.48 -91.64
CA GLU A 464 -32.13 10.12 -91.12
C GLU A 464 -33.36 10.01 -90.21
N GLU A 465 -33.61 11.02 -89.37
CA GLU A 465 -34.80 11.07 -88.51
C GLU A 465 -36.10 11.27 -89.32
N ILE A 466 -36.09 12.10 -90.37
CA ILE A 466 -37.24 12.24 -91.29
C ILE A 466 -37.50 10.92 -92.03
N GLU A 467 -36.46 10.21 -92.46
CA GLU A 467 -36.61 8.94 -93.14
C GLU A 467 -37.11 7.84 -92.19
N PHE A 468 -36.62 7.83 -90.94
CA PHE A 468 -37.14 6.98 -89.88
C PHE A 468 -38.61 7.29 -89.56
N MET A 469 -38.99 8.58 -89.44
CA MET A 469 -40.38 8.97 -89.24
C MET A 469 -41.27 8.63 -90.44
N ARG A 470 -40.77 8.67 -91.68
CA ARG A 470 -41.52 8.18 -92.85
C ARG A 470 -41.76 6.68 -92.77
N GLN A 471 -40.77 5.90 -92.35
CA GLN A 471 -40.92 4.45 -92.16
C GLN A 471 -41.89 4.09 -91.04
N GLU A 472 -41.82 4.78 -89.90
CA GLU A 472 -42.80 4.62 -88.80
C GLU A 472 -44.20 5.09 -89.22
N LEU A 473 -44.32 6.18 -90.00
CA LEU A 473 -45.60 6.63 -90.54
C LEU A 473 -46.19 5.63 -91.54
N ASP A 474 -45.38 5.01 -92.41
CA ASP A 474 -45.83 3.93 -93.30
C ASP A 474 -46.21 2.67 -92.53
N LYS A 475 -45.46 2.33 -91.47
CA LYS A 475 -45.77 1.21 -90.57
C LYS A 475 -47.07 1.44 -89.79
N ILE A 476 -47.33 2.68 -89.36
CA ILE A 476 -48.61 3.07 -88.75
C ILE A 476 -49.70 3.09 -89.82
N ARG A 477 -49.48 3.59 -91.04
CA ARG A 477 -50.48 3.54 -92.13
C ARG A 477 -50.85 2.09 -92.48
N ARG A 478 -49.89 1.16 -92.52
CA ARG A 478 -50.12 -0.29 -92.68
C ARG A 478 -50.89 -0.91 -91.51
N ARG A 479 -50.82 -0.32 -90.31
CA ARG A 479 -51.57 -0.76 -89.12
C ARG A 479 -52.97 -0.14 -88.99
N THR A 480 -53.17 1.08 -89.48
CA THR A 480 -54.40 1.87 -89.22
C THR A 480 -55.37 1.91 -90.41
N PHE A 481 -54.90 1.61 -91.63
CA PHE A 481 -55.76 1.38 -92.80
C PHE A 481 -55.41 0.03 -93.42
N PRO A 482 -56.39 -0.83 -93.78
CA PRO A 482 -56.13 -1.94 -94.69
C PRO A 482 -55.73 -1.35 -96.06
N SER A 483 -54.44 -1.21 -96.35
CA SER A 483 -53.99 -0.84 -97.70
C SER A 483 -53.96 -2.11 -98.55
N PHE A 484 -54.91 -2.21 -99.48
CA PHE A 484 -54.93 -3.24 -100.53
C PHE A 484 -53.70 -3.04 -101.44
N VAL A 485 -52.58 -3.67 -101.09
CA VAL A 485 -51.47 -3.90 -102.01
C VAL A 485 -51.16 -5.39 -101.96
N GLN A 486 -51.57 -6.05 -103.02
CA GLN A 486 -51.58 -7.48 -103.27
C GLN A 486 -50.18 -8.10 -103.20
N PRO A 487 -49.92 -9.12 -102.37
CA PRO A 487 -48.70 -9.90 -102.50
C PRO A 487 -48.85 -10.85 -103.69
N MET A 488 -48.02 -10.61 -104.70
CA MET A 488 -47.77 -11.52 -105.82
C MET A 488 -47.25 -12.87 -105.26
N GLN A 489 -47.74 -13.96 -105.85
CA GLN A 489 -47.61 -15.36 -105.42
C GLN A 489 -46.18 -15.91 -105.20
N ALA A 490 -46.07 -16.72 -104.13
CA ALA A 490 -45.51 -18.10 -103.96
C ALA A 490 -44.29 -18.58 -104.79
N PRO A 491 -43.47 -19.51 -104.25
CA PRO A 491 -43.80 -20.95 -104.14
C PRO A 491 -43.49 -21.54 -102.73
N ASN A 492 -44.38 -22.35 -102.14
CA ASN A 492 -44.45 -23.82 -102.21
C ASN A 492 -43.15 -24.53 -101.81
N ASP A 493 -43.16 -25.11 -100.60
CA ASP A 493 -42.50 -26.38 -100.25
C ASP A 493 -43.26 -26.92 -99.02
N ASP A 494 -44.22 -27.79 -99.32
CA ASP A 494 -44.92 -28.65 -98.35
C ASP A 494 -44.18 -29.99 -98.25
N ASP A 495 -44.37 -30.63 -97.09
CA ASP A 495 -44.25 -32.06 -96.80
C ASP A 495 -42.86 -32.68 -96.62
N ASP A 496 -42.51 -32.90 -95.35
CA ASP A 496 -42.00 -34.21 -94.93
C ASP A 496 -42.62 -34.57 -93.55
N ASP A 497 -43.43 -35.62 -93.63
CA ASP A 497 -44.12 -36.30 -92.55
C ASP A 497 -43.17 -37.13 -91.67
N ASP A 498 -43.68 -37.44 -90.48
CA ASP A 498 -43.52 -38.68 -89.74
C ASP A 498 -42.22 -39.05 -88.98
N ASN A 499 -42.45 -39.12 -87.65
CA ASN A 499 -42.25 -40.31 -86.82
C ASN A 499 -40.83 -40.64 -86.33
N PHE A 500 -40.65 -40.65 -85.01
CA PHE A 500 -40.31 -41.86 -84.25
C PHE A 500 -40.42 -41.58 -82.74
N GLY A 501 -41.22 -42.40 -82.06
CA GLY A 501 -41.21 -42.52 -80.61
C GLY A 501 -40.19 -43.56 -80.11
N GLN A 502 -39.66 -43.30 -78.92
CA GLN A 502 -39.45 -44.27 -77.83
C GLN A 502 -39.47 -43.53 -76.50
#